data_AF-A0A378AXT0-F1
#
_entry.id   AF-A0A378AXT0-F1
#
_cell.length_a   1.000
_cell.length_b   1.000
_cell.length_c   1.000
_cell.angle_alpha   90.00
_cell.angle_beta   90.00
_cell.angle_gamma   90.00
#
_symmetry.space_group_name_H-M   'P 1'
#
loop_
_entity.id
_entity.type
_entity.pdbx_description
1 polymer ?
#
loop_
_entity_poly.entity_id
_entity_poly.type
_entity_poly.pdbx_seq_one_letter_code
_entity_poly.pdbx_strand_id
1 'polypeptide(L)'
;MMGVRAQQKEKTRRSLVEAAFSQLSAERSFASLSLREVAREAGIAPTSFYRHFRDVDELGLTMVDESGLMLRQLMRQARQR
;
A
#
# COMPACT_ATOMS: atom_id res chain seq x y z
N MET A 1 23.61 -4.77 3.25
CA MET A 1 22.72 -5.68 2.51
C MET A 1 21.60 -6.09 3.46
N MET A 2 20.32 -5.87 3.12
CA MET A 2 19.21 -6.29 3.98
C MET A 2 19.15 -7.81 4.08
N GLY A 3 18.98 -8.36 5.28
CA GLY A 3 18.81 -9.81 5.45
C GLY A 3 17.51 -10.32 4.82
N VAL A 4 17.46 -11.62 4.48
CA VAL A 4 16.31 -12.26 3.80
C VAL A 4 14.97 -11.98 4.50
N ARG A 5 14.95 -12.01 5.84
CA ARG A 5 13.75 -11.68 6.62
C ARG A 5 13.30 -10.23 6.47
N ALA A 6 14.24 -9.28 6.41
CA ALA A 6 13.93 -7.87 6.24
C ALA A 6 13.36 -7.60 4.83
N GLN A 7 13.92 -8.26 3.81
CA GLN A 7 13.40 -8.19 2.44
C GLN A 7 11.98 -8.77 2.34
N GLN A 8 11.73 -9.92 2.97
CA GLN A 8 10.39 -10.51 2.98
C GLN A 8 9.39 -9.62 3.73
N LYS A 9 9.78 -9.02 4.85
CA LYS A 9 8.94 -8.05 5.58
C LYS A 9 8.57 -6.86 4.70
N GLU A 10 9.54 -6.30 3.98
CA GLU A 10 9.32 -5.17 3.08
C GLU A 10 8.44 -5.57 1.89
N LYS A 11 8.64 -6.77 1.31
CA LYS A 11 7.79 -7.30 0.25
C LYS A 11 6.32 -7.39 0.70
N THR A 12 6.07 -7.98 1.87
CA THR A 12 4.70 -8.07 2.42
C THR A 12 4.12 -6.68 2.71
N ARG A 13 4.93 -5.73 3.19
CA ARG A 13 4.50 -4.34 3.40
C ARG A 13 4.01 -3.71 2.08
N ARG A 14 4.73 -3.91 0.98
CA ARG A 14 4.34 -3.41 -0.35
C ARG A 14 3.08 -4.09 -0.88
N SER A 15 2.96 -5.41 -0.74
CA SER A 15 1.76 -6.13 -1.18
C SER A 15 0.49 -5.65 -0.46
N LEU A 16 0.58 -5.21 0.79
CA LEU A 16 -0.54 -4.58 1.49
C LEU A 16 -0.95 -3.23 0.88
N VAL A 17 0.02 -2.42 0.46
CA VAL A 17 -0.25 -1.13 -0.21
C VAL A 17 -0.87 -1.37 -1.60
N GLU A 18 -0.32 -2.31 -2.37
CA GLU A 18 -0.85 -2.70 -3.67
C GLU A 18 -2.28 -3.25 -3.56
N ALA A 19 -2.53 -4.12 -2.59
CA ALA A 19 -3.86 -4.64 -2.28
C ALA A 19 -4.86 -3.54 -1.88
N ALA A 20 -4.39 -2.50 -1.17
CA ALA A 20 -5.25 -1.37 -0.83
C ALA A 20 -5.61 -0.55 -2.08
N PHE A 21 -4.66 -0.34 -2.99
CA PHE A 21 -4.94 0.33 -4.27
C PHE A 21 -5.89 -0.45 -5.16
N SER A 22 -5.76 -1.79 -5.25
CA SER A 22 -6.64 -2.63 -6.08
C SER A 22 -8.09 -2.63 -5.62
N GLN A 23 -8.31 -2.29 -4.35
CA GLN A 23 -9.62 -2.23 -3.72
C GLN A 23 -10.34 -0.88 -3.92
N LEU A 24 -9.64 0.16 -4.42
CA LEU A 24 -10.23 1.46 -4.72
C LEU A 24 -10.82 1.49 -6.13
N SER A 25 -11.98 2.12 -6.27
CA SER A 25 -12.65 2.31 -7.57
C SER A 25 -13.45 3.61 -7.58
N ALA A 26 -14.03 3.97 -8.73
CA ALA A 26 -14.91 5.15 -8.84
C ALA A 26 -16.11 5.08 -7.87
N GLU A 27 -16.58 3.87 -7.55
CA GLU A 27 -17.71 3.63 -6.65
C GLU A 27 -17.27 3.34 -5.22
N ARG A 28 -15.97 3.09 -5.01
CA ARG A 28 -15.43 2.66 -3.73
C ARG A 28 -14.30 3.54 -3.24
N SER A 29 -14.62 4.34 -2.21
CA SER A 29 -13.67 5.25 -1.57
C SER A 29 -12.86 4.58 -0.46
N PHE A 30 -11.77 5.23 -0.07
CA PHE A 30 -10.93 4.82 1.05
C PHE A 30 -11.69 4.64 2.37
N ALA A 31 -12.73 5.44 2.62
CA ALA A 31 -13.54 5.32 3.84
C ALA A 31 -14.27 3.97 3.97
N SER A 32 -14.43 3.24 2.86
CA SER A 32 -15.03 1.91 2.82
C SER A 32 -14.00 0.77 2.84
N LEU A 33 -12.70 1.08 2.92
CA LEU A 33 -11.62 0.11 2.88
C LEU A 33 -11.61 -0.74 4.16
N SER A 34 -11.60 -2.05 4.02
CA SER A 34 -11.56 -2.99 5.15
C SER A 34 -10.17 -3.60 5.29
N LEU A 35 -9.60 -3.52 6.51
CA LEU A 35 -8.34 -4.19 6.86
C LEU A 35 -8.37 -5.68 6.49
N ARG A 36 -9.49 -6.36 6.74
CA ARG A 36 -9.61 -7.80 6.48
C ARG A 36 -9.56 -8.11 4.98
N GLU A 37 -10.18 -7.27 4.16
CA GLU A 37 -10.19 -7.42 2.71
C GLU A 37 -8.80 -7.14 2.13
N VAL A 38 -8.14 -6.07 2.61
CA VAL A 38 -6.75 -5.74 2.21
C VAL A 38 -5.80 -6.88 2.59
N ALA A 39 -5.89 -7.41 3.82
CA ALA A 39 -5.05 -8.52 4.25
C ALA A 39 -5.29 -9.79 3.41
N ARG A 40 -6.56 -10.08 3.08
CA ARG A 40 -6.94 -11.21 2.22
C ARG A 40 -6.36 -11.06 0.82
N GLU A 41 -6.51 -9.88 0.23
CA GLU A 41 -5.99 -9.53 -1.09
C GLU A 41 -4.46 -9.62 -1.14
N ALA A 42 -3.77 -9.19 -0.08
CA ALA A 42 -2.32 -9.33 0.08
C ALA A 42 -1.86 -10.75 0.44
N GLY A 43 -2.76 -11.72 0.61
CA GLY A 43 -2.44 -13.12 0.90
C GLY A 43 -1.90 -13.36 2.31
N ILE A 44 -2.26 -12.54 3.30
CA ILE A 44 -1.84 -12.71 4.70
C ILE A 44 -3.02 -12.83 5.66
N ALA A 45 -2.79 -13.43 6.82
CA ALA A 45 -3.77 -13.42 7.91
C ALA A 45 -4.08 -11.98 8.36
N PRO A 46 -5.33 -11.62 8.69
CA PRO A 46 -5.68 -10.26 9.13
C PRO A 46 -4.86 -9.76 10.31
N THR A 47 -4.51 -10.63 11.27
CA THR A 47 -3.68 -10.26 12.42
C THR A 47 -2.23 -9.91 12.04
N SER A 48 -1.74 -10.41 10.90
CA SER A 48 -0.40 -10.08 10.40
C SER A 48 -0.30 -8.66 9.85
N PHE A 49 -1.42 -8.02 9.53
CA PHE A 49 -1.47 -6.60 9.12
C PHE A 49 -0.75 -5.70 10.12
N TYR A 50 -0.99 -5.93 11.42
CA TYR A 50 -0.44 -5.14 12.52
C TYR A 50 1.09 -5.20 12.65
N ARG A 51 1.76 -6.10 11.91
CA ARG A 51 3.23 -6.13 11.83
C ARG A 51 3.81 -5.08 10.86
N HIS A 52 2.95 -4.46 10.06
CA HIS A 52 3.28 -3.54 8.98
C HIS A 52 2.64 -2.16 9.17
N PHE A 53 1.39 -2.12 9.64
CA PHE A 53 0.64 -0.89 9.88
C PHE A 53 -0.20 -1.02 11.15
N ARG A 54 -0.32 0.05 11.93
CA ARG A 54 -1.09 0.12 13.17
C ARG A 54 -2.59 0.07 12.91
N ASP A 55 -3.03 0.66 11.81
CA ASP A 55 -4.42 0.75 11.39
C ASP A 55 -4.51 1.04 9.88
N VAL A 56 -5.74 1.19 9.38
CA VAL A 56 -6.01 1.52 7.97
C VAL A 56 -5.58 2.94 7.63
N ASP A 57 -5.59 3.87 8.60
CA ASP A 57 -5.22 5.26 8.37
C ASP A 57 -3.71 5.39 8.09
N GLU A 58 -2.86 4.67 8.83
CA GLU A 58 -1.42 4.62 8.57
C GLU A 58 -1.08 4.01 7.20
N LEU A 59 -1.86 2.99 6.79
CA LEU A 59 -1.79 2.46 5.43
C LEU A 59 -2.19 3.54 4.41
N GLY A 60 -3.25 4.29 4.66
CA GLY A 60 -3.71 5.40 3.81
C GLY A 60 -2.65 6.49 3.63
N LEU A 61 -1.98 6.89 4.71
CA LEU A 61 -0.87 7.84 4.64
C LEU A 61 0.26 7.33 3.73
N THR A 62 0.59 6.05 3.85
CA THR A 62 1.61 5.40 3.00
C THR A 62 1.18 5.39 1.54
N MET A 63 -0.10 5.11 1.24
CA MET A 63 -0.65 5.17 -0.12
C MET A 63 -0.55 6.58 -0.72
N VAL A 64 -0.82 7.61 0.08
CA VAL A 64 -0.70 9.02 -0.34
C VAL A 64 0.75 9.37 -0.68
N ASP A 65 1.71 8.94 0.15
CA ASP A 65 3.13 9.18 -0.07
C ASP A 65 3.63 8.52 -1.37
N GLU A 66 3.26 7.26 -1.60
CA GLU A 66 3.63 6.51 -2.81
C GLU A 66 2.98 7.11 -4.07
N SER A 67 1.69 7.44 -4.01
CA SER A 67 0.97 8.10 -5.11
C SER A 67 1.57 9.47 -5.42
N GLY A 68 1.91 10.24 -4.39
CA GLY A 68 2.53 11.56 -4.54
C GLY A 68 3.92 11.47 -5.18
N LEU A 69 4.72 10.46 -4.83
CA LEU A 69 6.01 10.20 -5.48
C LEU A 69 5.83 9.86 -6.96
N MET A 70 4.91 8.95 -7.28
CA MET A 70 4.63 8.53 -8.66
C MET A 70 4.15 9.72 -9.50
N LEU A 71 3.21 10.52 -8.98
CA LEU A 71 2.73 11.72 -9.65
C LEU A 71 3.87 12.72 -9.91
N ARG A 72 4.74 12.97 -8.93
CA ARG A 72 5.91 13.84 -9.10
C ARG A 72 6.84 13.33 -10.20
N GLN A 73 7.05 12.02 -10.29
CA GLN A 73 7.88 11.42 -11.34
C GLN A 73 7.25 11.60 -12.73
N LEU A 74 5.96 11.32 -12.86
CA LEU A 74 5.22 11.52 -14.12
C LEU A 74 5.27 12.99 -14.57
N MET A 75 5.06 13.93 -13.66
CA MET A 75 5.15 15.37 -13.94
C MET A 75 6.55 15.80 -14.37
N ARG A 76 7.60 15.19 -13.81
CA ARG A 76 9.00 15.46 -14.24
C ARG A 76 9.26 14.92 -15.63
N GLN A 77 8.81 13.71 -15.94
CA GLN A 77 8.96 13.10 -17.27
C GLN A 77 8.21 13.89 -18.34
N ALA A 78 7.01 14.38 -18.04
CA ALA A 78 6.22 15.18 -18.96
C ALA A 78 6.90 16.52 -19.32
N ARG A 79 7.68 17.11 -18.41
CA ARG A 79 8.45 18.34 -18.66
C ARG A 79 9.74 18.15 -19.46
N GLN A 80 10.24 16.91 -19.55
CA GLN A 80 11.47 16.56 -20.26
C GLN A 80 11.21 16.10 -21.69
N ARG A 81 9.94 16.08 -22.12
CA ARG A 81 9.50 15.87 -23.50
C ARG A 81 9.18 17.22 -24.14
#